data_AF-A0A9D7U5F4-F1
#
_entry.id   AF-A0A9D7U5F4-F1
#
_cell.length_a   1.000
_cell.length_b   1.000
_cell.length_c   1.000
_cell.angle_alpha   90.00
_cell.angle_beta   90.00
_cell.angle_gamma   90.00
#
_symmetry.space_group_name_H-M   'P 1'
#
loop_
_entity.id
_entity.type
_entity.pdbx_description
1 polymer ?
#
loop_
_entity_poly.entity_id
_entity_poly.type
_entity_poly.pdbx_seq_one_letter_code
_entity_poly.pdbx_strand_id
1 'polypeptide(L)'
;MAIFEILLFESFLRIKVYGKPEGKFYEQKLLLILVLAILAPLVSWATHLRAGEITATRVSSSQLTYKITLTTYTDQINGKPANDGQETVTFNFGFSTTKPEIYKVSRKRNS
;
A
#
# COMPACT_ATOMS: atom_id res chain seq x y z
N MET A 1 -4.11 7.52 13.60
CA MET A 1 -5.50 7.55 13.07
C MET A 1 -5.93 6.11 12.75
N ALA A 2 -5.97 5.25 13.76
CA ALA A 2 -6.28 3.81 13.61
C ALA A 2 -6.99 3.28 14.86
N ILE A 3 -6.62 3.81 16.03
CA ILE A 3 -7.29 3.52 17.31
C ILE A 3 -8.74 4.06 17.35
N PHE A 4 -9.04 5.16 16.64
CA PHE A 4 -10.39 5.73 16.57
C PHE A 4 -11.35 4.88 15.71
N GLU A 5 -10.84 4.11 14.73
CA GLU A 5 -11.67 3.22 13.91
C GLU A 5 -11.99 1.89 14.62
N ILE A 6 -11.06 1.37 15.42
CA ILE A 6 -11.26 0.12 16.18
C ILE A 6 -12.30 0.31 17.30
N LEU A 7 -12.32 1.47 17.96
CA LEU A 7 -13.32 1.77 19.01
C LEU A 7 -14.74 2.02 18.45
N LEU A 8 -14.84 2.54 17.23
CA LEU A 8 -16.11 2.65 16.50
C LEU A 8 -16.63 1.27 16.07
N PHE A 9 -15.73 0.34 15.73
CA PHE A 9 -16.07 -1.04 15.38
C PHE A 9 -16.63 -1.84 16.58
N GLU A 10 -16.01 -1.71 17.76
CA GLU A 10 -16.51 -2.34 19.00
C GLU A 10 -17.85 -1.73 19.47
N SER A 11 -18.07 -0.43 19.21
CA SER A 11 -19.34 0.24 19.53
C SER A 11 -20.47 -0.19 18.59
N PHE A 12 -20.15 -0.51 17.33
CA PHE A 12 -21.11 -1.04 16.35
C PHE A 12 -21.47 -2.52 16.58
N LEU A 13 -20.62 -3.29 17.26
CA LEU A 13 -20.89 -4.70 17.55
C LEU A 13 -21.94 -4.90 18.67
N ARG A 14 -22.34 -3.82 19.36
CA ARG A 14 -23.32 -3.85 20.45
C ARG A 14 -24.75 -3.53 20.00
N ILE A 15 -25.14 -4.00 18.81
CA ILE A 15 -26.57 -4.03 18.43
C ILE A 15 -27.24 -5.11 19.27
N LYS A 16 -27.85 -4.69 20.38
CA LYS A 16 -28.70 -5.53 21.21
C LYS A 16 -30.01 -5.72 20.45
N VAL A 17 -30.12 -6.83 19.72
CA VAL A 17 -31.35 -7.25 19.03
C VAL A 17 -32.43 -7.53 20.10
N TYR A 18 -33.22 -6.52 20.44
CA TYR A 18 -34.40 -6.67 21.29
C TYR A 18 -35.58 -7.10 20.41
N GLY A 19 -35.97 -8.38 20.48
CA GLY A 19 -37.18 -8.89 19.86
C GLY A 19 -37.22 -10.42 19.71
N LYS A 20 -38.02 -11.06 20.58
CA LYS A 20 -38.53 -12.44 20.71
C LYS A 20 -38.26 -13.47 19.56
N PRO A 21 -38.00 -14.76 19.87
CA PRO A 21 -37.16 -15.62 19.03
C PRO A 21 -37.94 -16.73 18.33
N GLU A 22 -38.11 -16.68 16.99
CA GLU A 22 -38.50 -17.87 16.22
C GLU A 22 -37.82 -17.90 14.83
N GLY A 23 -36.87 -18.82 14.66
CA GLY A 23 -36.53 -19.43 13.37
C GLY A 23 -35.67 -18.68 12.33
N LYS A 24 -35.35 -17.39 12.48
CA LYS A 24 -34.68 -16.61 11.40
C LYS A 24 -33.35 -15.92 11.77
N PHE A 25 -32.70 -16.37 12.84
CA PHE A 25 -31.52 -15.67 13.40
C PHE A 25 -30.21 -15.92 12.62
N TYR A 26 -30.09 -17.07 11.95
CA TYR A 26 -28.90 -17.43 11.14
C TYR A 26 -28.89 -16.70 9.80
N GLU A 27 -30.05 -16.56 9.16
CA GLU A 27 -30.25 -15.83 7.89
C GLU A 27 -29.82 -14.36 7.99
N GLN A 28 -30.13 -13.68 9.09
CA GLN A 28 -29.77 -12.27 9.28
C GLN A 28 -28.26 -12.06 9.48
N LYS A 29 -27.60 -12.98 10.17
CA LYS A 29 -26.14 -12.96 10.33
C LYS A 29 -25.41 -13.30 9.03
N LEU A 30 -25.95 -14.25 8.25
CA LEU A 30 -25.44 -14.59 6.93
C LEU A 30 -25.54 -13.40 5.98
N LEU A 31 -26.67 -12.69 6.00
CA LEU A 31 -26.88 -11.48 5.20
C LEU A 31 -25.93 -10.36 5.59
N LEU A 32 -25.67 -10.16 6.89
CA LEU A 32 -24.69 -9.18 7.35
C LEU A 32 -23.26 -9.54 6.89
N ILE A 33 -22.87 -10.81 7.00
CA ILE A 33 -21.56 -11.29 6.52
C ILE A 33 -21.43 -11.11 5.01
N LEU A 34 -22.49 -11.39 4.24
CA LEU A 34 -22.53 -11.20 2.79
C LEU A 34 -22.36 -9.72 2.42
N VAL A 35 -23.07 -8.82 3.10
CA VAL A 35 -22.95 -7.37 2.89
C VAL A 35 -21.53 -6.90 3.21
N LEU A 36 -20.96 -7.29 4.35
CA LEU A 36 -19.58 -6.96 4.71
C LEU A 36 -18.55 -7.52 3.71
N ALA A 37 -18.76 -8.72 3.18
CA ALA A 37 -17.90 -9.33 2.17
C ALA A 37 -17.97 -8.58 0.82
N ILE A 38 -19.13 -8.06 0.44
CA ILE A 38 -19.32 -7.23 -0.77
C ILE A 38 -18.69 -5.84 -0.61
N LEU A 39 -18.72 -5.28 0.60
CA LEU A 39 -18.11 -3.98 0.93
C LEU A 39 -16.61 -4.08 1.25
N ALA A 40 -16.04 -5.28 1.38
CA ALA A 40 -14.64 -5.48 1.75
C ALA A 40 -13.60 -5.06 0.70
N PRO A 41 -13.80 -5.21 -0.64
CA PRO A 41 -12.75 -4.90 -1.60
C PRO A 41 -12.79 -3.42 -2.01
N LEU A 42 -12.58 -2.50 -1.07
CA LEU A 42 -12.47 -1.06 -1.38
C LEU A 42 -11.02 -0.59 -1.57
N VAL A 43 -10.02 -1.45 -1.33
CA VAL A 43 -8.61 -1.07 -1.40
C VAL A 43 -7.81 -2.15 -2.11
N SER A 44 -7.80 -2.12 -3.45
CA SER A 44 -6.82 -2.89 -4.21
C SER A 44 -5.57 -2.04 -4.43
N TRP A 45 -4.44 -2.48 -3.88
CA TRP A 45 -3.14 -1.89 -4.19
C TRP A 45 -2.63 -2.48 -5.49
N ALA A 46 -3.01 -1.87 -6.61
CA ALA A 46 -2.53 -2.26 -7.93
C ALA A 46 -1.32 -1.41 -8.34
N THR A 47 -0.12 -1.96 -8.21
CA THR A 47 1.10 -1.36 -8.77
C THR A 47 1.25 -1.74 -10.24
N HIS A 48 0.69 -0.94 -11.15
CA HIS A 48 0.90 -1.15 -12.58
C HIS A 48 2.26 -0.59 -13.05
N LEU A 49 3.33 -1.29 -12.69
CA LEU A 49 4.65 -1.10 -13.30
C LEU A 49 4.70 -1.85 -14.63
N ARG A 50 4.95 -1.14 -15.73
CA ARG A 50 5.11 -1.72 -17.08
C ARG A 50 6.57 -2.08 -17.35
N ALA A 51 7.50 -1.24 -16.90
CA ALA A 51 8.93 -1.46 -16.99
C ALA A 51 9.68 -0.62 -15.93
N GLY A 52 10.95 -0.92 -15.74
CA GLY A 52 11.84 -0.14 -14.90
C GLY A 52 13.27 -0.17 -15.44
N GLU A 53 13.96 0.95 -15.33
CA GLU A 53 15.36 1.10 -15.70
C GLU A 53 16.15 1.58 -14.48
N ILE A 54 17.24 0.90 -14.16
CA ILE A 54 18.19 1.31 -13.14
C ILE A 54 19.51 1.61 -13.82
N THR A 55 19.94 2.87 -13.74
CA THR A 55 21.22 3.33 -14.31
C THR A 55 22.17 3.69 -13.18
N ALA A 56 23.38 3.14 -13.21
CA ALA A 56 24.47 3.50 -12.32
C ALA A 56 25.57 4.20 -13.13
N THR A 57 25.84 5.47 -12.82
CA THR A 57 26.88 6.25 -13.51
C THR A 57 27.92 6.69 -12.50
N ARG A 58 29.19 6.40 -12.75
CA ARG A 58 30.29 6.87 -11.91
C ARG A 58 30.47 8.38 -12.11
N VAL A 59 30.52 9.14 -11.02
CA VAL A 59 30.62 10.62 -11.05
C VAL A 59 31.99 11.14 -10.63
N SER A 60 32.85 10.28 -10.06
CA SER A 60 34.22 10.61 -9.68
C SER A 60 35.20 9.67 -10.35
N SER A 61 36.29 10.19 -10.93
CA SER A 61 37.35 9.39 -11.53
C SER A 61 38.31 8.80 -10.50
N SER A 62 38.47 9.45 -9.34
CA SER A 62 39.41 9.06 -8.29
C SER A 62 38.77 8.26 -7.16
N GLN A 63 37.46 8.40 -6.94
CA GLN A 63 36.72 7.71 -5.88
C GLN A 63 35.61 6.82 -6.46
N LEU A 64 35.13 5.85 -5.69
CA LEU A 64 34.01 4.96 -6.07
C LEU A 64 32.66 5.63 -5.78
N THR A 65 32.45 6.81 -6.36
CA THR A 65 31.21 7.58 -6.18
C THR A 65 30.30 7.37 -7.39
N TYR A 66 29.08 6.90 -7.15
CA TYR A 66 28.09 6.60 -8.18
C TYR A 66 26.82 7.41 -8.00
N LYS A 67 26.24 7.87 -9.11
CA LYS A 67 24.88 8.36 -9.22
C LYS A 67 24.01 7.19 -9.69
N ILE A 68 23.06 6.81 -8.86
CA ILE A 68 22.06 5.79 -9.17
C ILE A 68 20.75 6.48 -9.53
N THR A 69 20.15 6.12 -10.65
CA THR A 69 18.85 6.64 -11.11
C THR A 69 17.92 5.47 -11.36
N LEU A 70 16.72 5.51 -10.79
CA LEU A 70 15.63 4.59 -11.10
C LEU A 70 14.57 5.36 -11.90
N THR A 71 14.25 4.86 -13.08
CA THR A 71 13.16 5.35 -13.92
C THR A 71 12.12 4.25 -14.03
N THR A 72 10.90 4.48 -13.53
CA THR A 72 9.79 3.53 -13.65
C THR A 72 8.82 3.99 -14.72
N TYR A 73 8.39 3.05 -15.56
CA TYR A 73 7.36 3.27 -16.57
C TYR A 73 6.07 2.64 -16.07
N THR A 74 5.02 3.45 -15.90
CA THR A 74 3.77 3.03 -15.27
C THR A 74 2.57 3.21 -16.19
N ASP A 75 1.53 2.41 -15.97
CA ASP A 75 0.29 2.57 -16.71
C ASP A 75 -0.42 3.88 -16.30
N GLN A 76 -0.49 4.84 -17.22
CA GLN A 76 -1.14 6.13 -16.98
C GLN A 76 -2.67 6.05 -17.07
N ILE A 77 -3.24 4.95 -17.55
CA ILE A 77 -4.69 4.78 -17.71
C ILE A 77 -5.26 4.05 -16.49
N ASN A 78 -4.78 2.83 -16.21
CA ASN A 78 -5.33 2.03 -15.11
C ASN A 78 -4.48 2.11 -13.82
N GLY A 79 -3.23 2.58 -13.93
CA GLY A 79 -2.25 2.61 -12.84
C GLY A 79 -1.93 3.98 -12.27
N LYS A 80 -2.54 5.04 -12.81
CA LYS A 80 -2.24 6.42 -12.40
C LYS A 80 -2.44 6.68 -10.91
N PRO A 81 -3.52 6.20 -10.25
CA PRO A 81 -3.69 6.43 -8.81
C PRO A 81 -2.56 5.84 -7.97
N ALA A 82 -2.08 4.64 -8.31
CA ALA A 82 -0.97 3.99 -7.62
C ALA A 82 0.37 4.66 -7.92
N ASN A 83 0.58 5.09 -9.17
CA ASN A 83 1.78 5.83 -9.56
C ASN A 83 1.87 7.21 -8.89
N ASP A 84 0.74 7.90 -8.74
CA ASP A 84 0.67 9.20 -8.06
C ASP A 84 0.87 9.05 -6.55
N GLY A 85 0.45 7.93 -5.96
CA GLY A 85 0.73 7.61 -4.55
C GLY A 85 2.18 7.20 -4.28
N GLN A 86 2.94 6.79 -5.30
CA GLN A 86 4.32 6.32 -5.17
C GLN A 86 5.31 7.49 -5.17
N GLU A 87 5.37 8.21 -4.06
CA GLU A 87 6.23 9.39 -3.89
C GLU A 87 7.63 9.06 -3.36
N THR A 88 7.87 7.83 -2.90
CA THR A 88 9.19 7.41 -2.38
C THR A 88 9.54 5.99 -2.82
N VAL A 89 10.82 5.74 -3.05
CA VAL A 89 11.37 4.40 -3.30
C VAL A 89 12.51 4.12 -2.33
N THR A 90 12.64 2.85 -1.95
CA THR A 90 13.72 2.38 -1.09
C THR A 90 14.75 1.63 -1.94
N PHE A 91 16.01 2.08 -1.91
CA PHE A 91 17.15 1.34 -2.44
C PHE A 91 17.80 0.57 -1.30
N ASN A 92 18.18 -0.68 -1.56
CA ASN A 92 18.97 -1.51 -0.66
C ASN A 92 20.27 -1.89 -1.36
N PHE A 93 21.40 -1.45 -0.82
CA PHE A 93 22.73 -1.73 -1.37
C PHE A 93 23.44 -2.90 -0.67
N GLY A 94 22.72 -3.70 0.10
CA GLY A 94 23.26 -4.84 0.85
C GLY A 94 23.53 -4.50 2.32
N PHE A 95 24.50 -5.17 2.93
CA PHE A 95 24.84 -4.99 4.34
C PHE A 95 26.26 -4.43 4.49
N SER A 96 26.42 -3.42 5.34
CA SER A 96 27.71 -3.02 5.87
C SER A 96 27.89 -3.70 7.23
N THR A 97 28.77 -4.71 7.29
CA THR A 97 29.15 -5.53 8.46
C THR A 97 28.00 -6.19 9.25
N THR A 98 27.04 -5.43 9.77
CA THR A 98 25.90 -5.89 10.57
C THR A 98 24.60 -5.10 10.33
N LYS A 99 24.57 -4.12 9.41
CA LYS A 99 23.38 -3.30 9.14
C LYS A 99 23.06 -3.21 7.65
N PRO A 100 21.78 -3.22 7.24
CA PRO A 100 21.42 -3.03 5.85
C PRO A 100 21.57 -1.55 5.46
N GLU A 101 22.20 -1.31 4.31
CA GLU A 101 22.42 0.02 3.72
C GLU A 101 21.19 0.40 2.89
N ILE A 102 20.21 0.98 3.58
CA ILE A 102 18.89 1.30 3.03
C ILE A 102 18.73 2.81 2.87
N TYR A 103 18.41 3.25 1.66
CA TYR A 103 18.19 4.65 1.33
C TYR A 103 16.77 4.84 0.82
N LYS A 104 15.95 5.60 1.55
CA LYS A 104 14.63 6.03 1.10
C LYS A 104 14.77 7.35 0.36
N VAL A 105 14.35 7.38 -0.90
CA VAL A 105 14.56 8.51 -1.81
C VAL A 105 13.22 8.98 -2.35
N SER A 106 13.00 10.29 -2.37
CA SER A 106 11.78 10.88 -2.91
C SER A 106 11.79 10.90 -4.44
N ARG A 107 10.61 10.72 -5.03
CA ARG A 107 10.41 10.82 -6.48
C ARG A 107 10.72 12.25 -6.93
N LYS A 108 11.56 12.38 -7.96
CA LYS A 108 11.74 13.66 -8.67
C LYS A 108 10.68 13.77 -9.77
N ARG A 109 9.79 14.76 -9.68
CA ARG A 109 8.94 15.15 -10.82
C ARG A 109 9.79 15.98 -11.78
N ASN A 110 9.83 15.60 -13.05
CA ASN A 110 10.30 16.51 -14.08
C ASN A 110 9.21 17.57 -14.27
N SER A 111 9.57 18.83 -14.00
CA SER A 111 8.74 20.01 -14.25
C SER A 111 8.65 20.29 -15.74
#